data_AF-A0A8H8JLY0-F1
#
_entry.id   AF-A0A8H8JLY0-F1
#
_cell.length_a   1.000
_cell.length_b   1.000
_cell.length_c   1.000
_cell.angle_alpha   90.00
_cell.angle_beta   90.00
_cell.angle_gamma   90.00
#
_symmetry.space_group_name_H-M   'P 1'
#
loop_
_entity.id
_entity.type
_entity.pdbx_description
1 polymer ?
#
loop_
_entity_poly.entity_id
_entity_poly.type
_entity_poly.pdbx_seq_one_letter_code
_entity_poly.pdbx_strand_id
1 'polypeptide(L)'
;MRYKSPLNGALSFNKAYIFFEDNVQHVLVNSVVSTSPAPVFSVLDQRLRVGDIYVGSDSVTSGNYSFVGSLCHAGTGYVFPIAQCTQVSVDAETKTGNWAEIGISQQPLSTKDMFAAWIVHNPANLTLPIEYSIFPATENKYEFASKAARCTPQTVANTGIVSAAVDSTHRTLAAAFWQPQGGTVYVPHMGLTINVDKPLTLVMKLTETDNLSGELSVADPTHENTAAIIRIASIAKRHRRNECIGDHCLHVRRNYGAPKEVTLTVELPTGGDAGSTVTQSFSG
;
A
#
# COMPACT_ATOMS: atom_id res chain seq x y z
N MET A 1 -6.14 7.91 3.13
CA MET A 1 -7.31 8.75 2.80
C MET A 1 -8.56 7.88 2.70
N ARG A 2 -9.63 8.26 3.39
CA ARG A 2 -10.98 7.73 3.20
C ARG A 2 -11.77 8.71 2.33
N TYR A 3 -11.90 8.39 1.04
CA TYR A 3 -12.52 9.28 0.07
C TYR A 3 -14.03 9.06 0.01
N LYS A 4 -14.77 10.16 -0.14
CA LYS A 4 -16.17 10.18 -0.55
C LYS A 4 -16.34 11.37 -1.48
N SER A 5 -16.93 11.14 -2.66
CA SER A 5 -17.20 12.18 -3.65
C SER A 5 -17.94 13.35 -3.00
N PRO A 6 -17.39 14.58 -3.04
CA PRO A 6 -17.99 15.71 -2.33
C PRO A 6 -19.28 16.18 -2.98
N LEU A 7 -19.45 15.97 -4.28
CA LEU A 7 -20.61 16.47 -5.03
C LEU A 7 -21.89 15.70 -4.70
N ASN A 8 -21.81 14.38 -4.62
CA ASN A 8 -22.98 13.50 -4.51
C ASN A 8 -22.76 12.24 -3.67
N GLY A 9 -21.55 12.01 -3.15
CA GLY A 9 -21.20 10.79 -2.44
C GLY A 9 -21.27 9.50 -3.27
N ALA A 10 -21.39 9.59 -4.59
CA ALA A 10 -21.63 8.46 -5.48
C ALA A 10 -20.38 7.58 -5.73
N LEU A 11 -19.23 7.97 -5.21
CA LEU A 11 -17.99 7.20 -5.21
C LEU A 11 -17.34 7.33 -3.84
N SER A 12 -16.98 6.21 -3.22
CA SER A 12 -16.15 6.17 -2.02
C SER A 12 -15.14 5.04 -2.09
N PHE A 13 -14.02 5.20 -1.38
CA PHE A 13 -12.97 4.19 -1.26
C PHE A 13 -12.01 4.54 -0.12
N ASN A 14 -11.25 3.55 0.34
CA ASN A 14 -10.06 3.77 1.14
C ASN A 14 -8.83 3.66 0.24
N LYS A 15 -7.90 4.61 0.37
CA LYS A 15 -6.60 4.58 -0.32
C LYS A 15 -5.48 4.92 0.66
N ALA A 16 -4.54 3.98 0.83
CA ALA A 16 -3.30 4.20 1.57
C ALA A 16 -2.12 4.29 0.60
N TYR A 17 -1.26 5.28 0.82
CA TYR A 17 0.06 5.38 0.22
C TYR A 17 1.07 5.11 1.33
N ILE A 18 1.90 4.11 1.12
CA ILE A 18 2.96 3.73 2.05
C ILE A 18 4.28 4.04 1.37
N PHE A 19 5.13 4.81 2.04
CA PHE A 19 6.46 5.17 1.55
C PHE A 19 7.46 4.34 2.34
N PHE A 20 8.15 3.44 1.64
CA PHE A 20 9.22 2.63 2.20
C PHE A 20 10.58 3.22 1.83
N GLU A 21 11.61 2.63 2.43
CA GLU A 21 12.99 2.84 2.05
C GLU A 21 13.24 2.57 0.54
N ASP A 22 14.43 2.93 0.05
CA ASP A 22 14.82 2.87 -1.36
C ASP A 22 13.92 3.66 -2.32
N ASN A 23 13.17 4.65 -1.83
CA ASN A 23 12.20 5.40 -2.63
C ASN A 23 11.20 4.47 -3.32
N VAL A 24 10.61 3.54 -2.56
CA VAL A 24 9.56 2.66 -3.05
C VAL A 24 8.25 3.05 -2.40
N GLN A 25 7.19 3.16 -3.19
CA GLN A 25 5.86 3.42 -2.69
C GLN A 25 4.98 2.19 -2.90
N HIS A 26 4.09 1.93 -1.96
CA HIS A 26 3.11 0.86 -2.09
C HIS A 26 1.72 1.40 -1.82
N VAL A 27 0.81 1.14 -2.76
CA VAL A 27 -0.52 1.72 -2.77
C VAL A 27 -1.55 0.63 -2.58
N LEU A 28 -2.42 0.83 -1.59
CA LEU A 28 -3.49 -0.09 -1.23
C LEU A 28 -4.83 0.63 -1.40
N VAL A 29 -5.70 0.09 -2.24
CA VAL A 29 -7.06 0.57 -2.49
C VAL A 29 -8.06 -0.52 -2.09
N ASN A 30 -9.05 -0.17 -1.28
CA ASN A 30 -10.13 -1.09 -0.91
C ASN A 30 -11.45 -0.35 -0.66
N SER A 31 -12.50 -1.13 -0.38
CA SER A 31 -13.83 -0.62 -0.06
C SER A 31 -14.35 0.37 -1.12
N VAL A 32 -14.04 0.10 -2.39
CA VAL A 32 -14.53 0.92 -3.50
C VAL A 32 -16.03 0.65 -3.67
N VAL A 33 -16.81 1.72 -3.63
CA VAL A 33 -18.25 1.70 -3.86
C VAL A 33 -18.58 2.79 -4.85
N SER A 34 -19.36 2.47 -5.89
CA SER A 34 -19.97 3.49 -6.72
C SER A 34 -21.44 3.20 -7.01
N THR A 35 -22.26 4.24 -6.98
CA THR A 35 -23.68 4.19 -7.39
C THR A 35 -23.89 4.73 -8.81
N SER A 36 -22.81 5.14 -9.48
CA SER A 36 -22.82 5.60 -10.87
C SER A 36 -22.65 4.42 -11.82
N PRO A 37 -23.28 4.43 -13.02
CA PRO A 37 -22.98 3.45 -14.07
C PRO A 37 -21.63 3.72 -14.76
N ALA A 38 -20.96 4.83 -14.47
CA ALA A 38 -19.66 5.15 -15.03
C ALA A 38 -18.56 4.20 -14.52
N PRO A 39 -17.55 3.88 -15.36
CA PRO A 39 -16.43 3.05 -14.93
C PRO A 39 -15.61 3.75 -13.83
N VAL A 40 -15.02 2.95 -12.94
CA VAL A 40 -14.15 3.43 -11.87
C VAL A 40 -12.70 3.16 -12.24
N PHE A 41 -11.86 4.19 -12.11
CA PHE A 41 -10.45 4.13 -12.45
C PHE A 41 -9.57 4.46 -11.25
N SER A 42 -8.40 3.83 -11.18
CA SER A 42 -7.28 4.34 -10.38
C SER A 42 -6.19 4.83 -11.32
N VAL A 43 -6.06 6.16 -11.41
CA VAL A 43 -5.01 6.79 -12.21
C VAL A 43 -3.65 6.50 -11.57
N LEU A 44 -2.73 5.98 -12.39
CA LEU A 44 -1.36 5.65 -12.01
C LEU A 44 -0.44 6.86 -12.24
N ASP A 45 -0.59 7.50 -13.40
CA ASP A 45 0.18 8.68 -13.80
C ASP A 45 -0.58 9.46 -14.86
N GLN A 46 -0.32 10.76 -14.91
CA GLN A 46 -0.66 11.63 -16.03
C GLN A 46 0.37 12.76 -16.11
N ARG A 47 1.21 12.73 -17.14
CA ARG A 47 2.35 13.65 -17.30
C ARG A 47 2.70 13.90 -18.75
N LEU A 48 3.63 14.81 -19.00
CA LEU A 48 4.23 14.95 -20.33
C LEU A 48 4.90 13.64 -20.74
N ARG A 49 4.67 13.20 -21.98
CA ARG A 49 5.29 11.99 -22.51
C ARG A 49 6.77 12.24 -22.77
N VAL A 50 7.63 11.38 -22.24
CA VAL A 50 9.08 11.44 -22.44
C VAL A 50 9.63 10.02 -22.58
N GLY A 51 10.19 9.71 -23.75
CA GLY A 51 10.74 8.39 -24.05
C GLY A 51 9.67 7.31 -24.26
N ASP A 52 10.12 6.07 -24.27
CA ASP A 52 9.28 4.91 -24.53
C ASP A 52 8.42 4.53 -23.32
N ILE A 53 7.30 3.86 -23.61
CA ILE A 53 6.42 3.25 -22.61
C ILE A 53 6.56 1.75 -22.72
N TYR A 54 6.74 1.07 -21.59
CA TYR A 54 6.87 -0.38 -21.54
C TYR A 54 5.75 -0.99 -20.71
N VAL A 55 5.02 -1.97 -21.27
CA VAL A 55 4.10 -2.83 -20.53
C VAL A 55 4.69 -4.23 -20.52
N GLY A 56 5.15 -4.68 -19.36
CA GLY A 56 6.02 -5.86 -19.27
C GLY A 56 7.32 -5.65 -20.07
N SER A 57 7.61 -6.56 -21.00
CA SER A 57 8.77 -6.45 -21.91
C SER A 57 8.55 -5.54 -23.11
N ASP A 58 7.30 -5.24 -23.43
CA ASP A 58 6.90 -4.76 -24.74
C ASP A 58 6.85 -3.23 -24.75
N SER A 59 7.45 -2.64 -25.78
CA SER A 59 7.34 -1.20 -26.03
C SER A 59 6.00 -0.91 -26.68
N VAL A 60 5.27 0.07 -26.14
CA VAL A 60 3.91 0.40 -26.57
C VAL A 60 3.73 1.91 -26.72
N THR A 61 2.65 2.30 -27.40
CA THR A 61 2.22 3.71 -27.49
C THR A 61 0.97 3.92 -26.66
N SER A 62 -0.14 3.30 -27.06
CA SER A 62 -1.42 3.33 -26.35
C SER A 62 -2.09 1.96 -26.46
N GLY A 63 -3.00 1.65 -25.53
CA GLY A 63 -3.77 0.41 -25.60
C GLY A 63 -4.39 0.02 -24.27
N ASN A 64 -5.17 -1.06 -24.31
CA ASN A 64 -5.72 -1.71 -23.13
C ASN A 64 -5.06 -3.08 -22.96
N TYR A 65 -4.51 -3.32 -21.77
CA TYR A 65 -3.71 -4.49 -21.47
C TYR A 65 -4.32 -5.23 -20.28
N SER A 66 -4.38 -6.56 -20.38
CA SER A 66 -4.85 -7.44 -19.30
C SER A 66 -3.68 -8.20 -18.70
N PHE A 67 -3.83 -8.64 -17.45
CA PHE A 67 -2.80 -9.43 -16.73
C PHE A 67 -1.44 -8.71 -16.68
N VAL A 68 -1.46 -7.39 -16.53
CA VAL A 68 -0.24 -6.58 -16.52
C VAL A 68 0.51 -6.81 -15.22
N GLY A 69 1.74 -7.30 -15.32
CA GLY A 69 2.65 -7.44 -14.17
C GLY A 69 3.48 -6.19 -13.90
N SER A 70 3.78 -5.39 -14.94
CA SER A 70 4.51 -4.13 -14.78
C SER A 70 4.24 -3.13 -15.90
N LEU A 71 4.45 -1.85 -15.59
CA LEU A 71 4.43 -0.71 -16.50
C LEU A 71 5.62 0.20 -16.18
N CYS A 72 6.31 0.75 -17.17
CA CYS A 72 7.40 1.71 -16.96
C CYS A 72 7.35 2.82 -18.01
N HIS A 73 7.47 4.07 -17.58
CA HIS A 73 7.57 5.24 -18.46
C HIS A 73 8.29 6.39 -17.74
N ALA A 74 9.15 7.12 -18.46
CA ALA A 74 9.79 8.36 -18.00
C ALA A 74 10.39 8.29 -16.58
N GLY A 75 11.07 7.18 -16.29
CA GLY A 75 11.75 6.90 -15.04
C GLY A 75 10.87 6.54 -13.84
N THR A 76 9.60 6.25 -14.08
CA THR A 76 8.68 5.70 -13.08
C THR A 76 8.23 4.31 -13.50
N GLY A 77 8.46 3.33 -12.62
CA GLY A 77 7.98 1.96 -12.79
C GLY A 77 6.82 1.64 -11.86
N TYR A 78 5.95 0.73 -12.30
CA TYR A 78 4.81 0.21 -11.56
C TYR A 78 4.85 -1.31 -11.58
N VAL A 79 4.61 -1.95 -10.44
CA VAL A 79 4.48 -3.41 -10.31
C VAL A 79 3.10 -3.74 -9.79
N PHE A 80 2.47 -4.75 -10.38
CA PHE A 80 1.17 -5.26 -9.97
C PHE A 80 1.28 -6.75 -9.62
N PRO A 81 0.59 -7.25 -8.59
CA PRO A 81 0.55 -8.69 -8.32
C PRO A 81 -0.11 -9.44 -9.47
N ILE A 82 0.54 -10.51 -9.93
CA ILE A 82 0.01 -11.35 -11.03
C ILE A 82 -1.37 -11.93 -10.66
N ALA A 83 -1.55 -12.32 -9.39
CA ALA A 83 -2.81 -12.87 -8.89
C ALA A 83 -4.01 -11.90 -8.99
N GLN A 84 -3.76 -10.59 -9.09
CA GLN A 84 -4.80 -9.57 -9.26
C GLN A 84 -5.33 -9.49 -10.69
N CYS A 85 -4.60 -10.02 -11.68
CA CYS A 85 -4.97 -9.95 -13.10
C CYS A 85 -5.26 -8.51 -13.58
N THR A 86 -4.44 -7.55 -13.13
CA THR A 86 -4.66 -6.11 -13.32
C THR A 86 -4.88 -5.74 -14.79
N GLN A 87 -5.95 -4.97 -15.04
CA GLN A 87 -6.20 -4.32 -16.32
C GLN A 87 -5.65 -2.89 -16.29
N VAL A 88 -4.79 -2.56 -17.25
CA VAL A 88 -4.18 -1.24 -17.38
C VAL A 88 -4.49 -0.68 -18.75
N SER A 89 -4.97 0.56 -18.78
CA SER A 89 -5.08 1.36 -19.99
C SER A 89 -3.91 2.34 -20.04
N VAL A 90 -3.31 2.48 -21.22
CA VAL A 90 -2.26 3.45 -21.53
C VAL A 90 -2.75 4.33 -22.66
N ASP A 91 -2.60 5.63 -22.49
CA ASP A 91 -2.91 6.63 -23.51
C ASP A 91 -1.75 7.61 -23.67
N ALA A 92 -1.19 7.64 -24.88
CA ALA A 92 -0.09 8.50 -25.29
C ALA A 92 -0.51 9.35 -26.49
N GLU A 93 -1.16 10.48 -26.20
CA GLU A 93 -1.73 11.36 -27.22
C GLU A 93 -1.26 12.81 -27.09
N THR A 94 -1.32 13.54 -28.19
CA THR A 94 -1.09 14.98 -28.22
C THR A 94 -2.38 15.71 -27.83
N LYS A 95 -2.35 16.45 -26.72
CA LYS A 95 -3.49 17.24 -26.21
C LYS A 95 -3.26 18.72 -26.42
N THR A 96 -4.29 19.43 -26.85
CA THR A 96 -4.30 20.90 -26.94
C THR A 96 -5.21 21.47 -25.85
N GLY A 97 -4.64 22.31 -24.99
CA GLY A 97 -5.37 22.99 -23.91
C GLY A 97 -5.50 24.50 -24.16
N ASN A 98 -6.55 25.09 -23.62
CA ASN A 98 -6.83 26.52 -23.65
C ASN A 98 -6.86 27.09 -22.24
N TRP A 99 -5.94 28.00 -21.91
CA TRP A 99 -5.89 28.59 -20.57
C TRP A 99 -7.12 29.44 -20.24
N ALA A 100 -7.81 29.97 -21.25
CA ALA A 100 -9.05 30.74 -21.08
C ALA A 100 -10.24 29.87 -20.63
N GLU A 101 -10.18 28.55 -20.81
CA GLU A 101 -11.24 27.62 -20.37
C GLU A 101 -11.15 27.29 -18.87
N ILE A 102 -9.98 27.49 -18.26
CA ILE A 102 -9.72 27.17 -16.84
C ILE A 102 -9.29 28.40 -16.03
N GLY A 103 -9.33 29.59 -16.61
CA GLY A 103 -8.91 30.84 -15.96
C GLY A 103 -9.08 32.08 -16.84
N ILE A 104 -8.47 33.20 -16.42
CA ILE A 104 -8.58 34.51 -17.09
C ILE A 104 -7.44 34.79 -18.09
N SER A 105 -6.56 33.82 -18.29
CA SER A 105 -5.38 33.97 -19.14
C SER A 105 -5.76 34.07 -20.62
N GLN A 106 -5.12 34.99 -21.33
CA GLN A 106 -5.26 35.18 -22.78
C GLN A 106 -4.10 34.57 -23.58
N GLN A 107 -3.31 33.70 -22.94
CA GLN A 107 -2.24 32.97 -23.62
C GLN A 107 -2.83 32.09 -24.74
N PRO A 108 -2.10 31.89 -25.85
CA PRO A 108 -2.56 31.05 -26.95
C PRO A 108 -2.75 29.59 -26.52
N LEU A 109 -3.44 28.82 -27.38
CA LEU A 109 -3.59 27.38 -27.22
C LEU A 109 -2.22 26.71 -27.04
N SER A 110 -2.13 25.78 -26.09
CA SER A 110 -0.91 25.04 -25.78
C SER A 110 -1.09 23.58 -26.12
N THR A 111 -0.29 23.08 -27.05
CA THR A 111 -0.26 21.68 -27.45
C THR A 111 0.90 20.94 -26.79
N LYS A 112 0.63 19.78 -26.18
CA LYS A 112 1.60 18.95 -25.46
C LYS A 112 1.37 17.47 -25.72
N ASP A 113 2.45 16.71 -25.82
CA ASP A 113 2.39 15.25 -25.82
C ASP A 113 2.23 14.76 -24.39
N MET A 114 1.14 14.04 -24.14
CA MET A 114 0.76 13.55 -22.83
C MET A 114 0.87 12.04 -22.77
N PHE A 115 1.23 11.53 -21.61
CA PHE A 115 1.11 10.15 -21.21
C PHE A 115 0.11 10.09 -20.06
N ALA A 116 -0.80 9.12 -20.12
CA ALA A 116 -1.69 8.77 -19.03
C ALA A 116 -1.77 7.25 -18.92
N ALA A 117 -1.84 6.76 -17.69
CA ALA A 117 -2.10 5.35 -17.42
C ALA A 117 -3.02 5.19 -16.22
N TRP A 118 -3.92 4.22 -16.28
CA TRP A 118 -4.86 3.94 -15.19
C TRP A 118 -5.22 2.47 -15.11
N ILE A 119 -5.51 2.02 -13.90
CA ILE A 119 -6.12 0.71 -13.64
C ILE A 119 -7.63 0.83 -13.85
N VAL A 120 -8.20 -0.15 -14.54
CA VAL A 120 -9.65 -0.32 -14.69
C VAL A 120 -10.15 -1.23 -13.58
N HIS A 121 -11.06 -0.73 -12.73
CA HIS A 121 -11.71 -1.56 -11.71
C HIS A 121 -12.75 -2.46 -12.37
N ASN A 122 -12.88 -3.70 -11.88
CA ASN A 122 -13.88 -4.62 -12.38
C ASN A 122 -15.29 -4.13 -11.98
N PRO A 123 -16.15 -3.69 -12.92
CA PRO A 123 -17.48 -3.19 -12.58
C PRO A 123 -18.39 -4.26 -11.97
N ALA A 124 -18.15 -5.54 -12.26
CA ALA A 124 -18.88 -6.65 -11.66
C ALA A 124 -18.47 -6.92 -10.20
N ASN A 125 -17.30 -6.42 -9.77
CA ASN A 125 -16.80 -6.63 -8.41
C ASN A 125 -15.89 -5.48 -7.96
N LEU A 126 -16.47 -4.30 -7.73
CA LEU A 126 -15.75 -3.13 -7.22
C LEU A 126 -15.19 -3.33 -5.81
N THR A 127 -15.70 -4.30 -5.03
CA THR A 127 -15.21 -4.52 -3.67
C THR A 127 -13.89 -5.27 -3.64
N LEU A 128 -13.43 -5.84 -4.77
CA LEU A 128 -12.13 -6.47 -4.88
C LEU A 128 -11.02 -5.42 -4.64
N PRO A 129 -10.19 -5.57 -3.59
CA PRO A 129 -9.10 -4.64 -3.32
C PRO A 129 -8.07 -4.64 -4.45
N ILE A 130 -7.43 -3.49 -4.66
CA ILE A 130 -6.35 -3.30 -5.62
C ILE A 130 -5.10 -2.87 -4.88
N GLU A 131 -3.96 -3.44 -5.28
CA GLU A 131 -2.64 -3.03 -4.83
C GLU A 131 -1.68 -2.83 -6.01
N TYR A 132 -0.68 -1.97 -5.81
CA TYR A 132 0.45 -1.79 -6.72
C TYR A 132 1.62 -1.08 -6.02
N SER A 133 2.82 -1.31 -6.53
CA SER A 133 4.03 -0.62 -6.07
C SER A 133 4.52 0.37 -7.13
N ILE A 134 5.08 1.49 -6.70
CA ILE A 134 5.64 2.54 -7.54
C ILE A 134 7.14 2.64 -7.25
N PHE A 135 7.92 2.72 -8.31
CA PHE A 135 9.38 2.83 -8.30
C PHE A 135 9.78 4.09 -9.07
N PRO A 136 9.77 5.26 -8.43
CA PRO A 136 10.24 6.49 -9.04
C PRO A 136 11.77 6.50 -9.19
N ALA A 137 12.24 7.41 -10.04
CA ALA A 137 13.66 7.70 -10.25
C ALA A 137 14.48 6.47 -10.69
N THR A 138 13.96 5.72 -11.65
CA THR A 138 14.71 4.67 -12.36
C THR A 138 15.22 5.24 -13.69
N GLU A 139 16.46 4.99 -14.07
CA GLU A 139 17.05 5.53 -15.29
C GLU A 139 16.49 4.86 -16.54
N ASN A 140 16.18 3.56 -16.46
CA ASN A 140 15.66 2.77 -17.57
C ASN A 140 14.92 1.52 -17.08
N LYS A 141 14.28 0.80 -18.01
CA LYS A 141 13.49 -0.40 -17.70
C LYS A 141 14.26 -1.53 -17.01
N TYR A 142 15.57 -1.65 -17.25
CA TYR A 142 16.39 -2.71 -16.66
C TYR A 142 16.72 -2.41 -15.20
N GLU A 143 17.03 -1.14 -14.89
CA GLU A 143 17.20 -0.70 -13.51
C GLU A 143 15.89 -0.85 -12.74
N PHE A 144 14.76 -0.44 -13.33
CA PHE A 144 13.44 -0.68 -12.77
C PHE A 144 13.21 -2.15 -12.45
N ALA A 145 13.41 -3.06 -13.41
CA ALA A 145 13.21 -4.50 -13.21
C ALA A 145 14.12 -5.05 -12.09
N SER A 146 15.38 -4.60 -12.06
CA SER A 146 16.37 -4.96 -11.03
C SER A 146 15.95 -4.49 -9.64
N LYS A 147 15.49 -3.24 -9.52
CA LYS A 147 14.99 -2.66 -8.25
C LYS A 147 13.70 -3.34 -7.79
N ALA A 148 12.75 -3.55 -8.70
CA ALA A 148 11.49 -4.25 -8.44
C ALA A 148 11.72 -5.67 -7.90
N ALA A 149 12.69 -6.41 -8.45
CA ALA A 149 13.00 -7.76 -8.00
C ALA A 149 13.51 -7.84 -6.54
N ARG A 150 14.06 -6.75 -5.99
CA ARG A 150 14.64 -6.72 -4.64
C ARG A 150 13.79 -5.97 -3.62
N CYS A 151 13.13 -4.89 -4.04
CA CYS A 151 12.55 -3.90 -3.14
C CYS A 151 11.01 -3.87 -3.20
N THR A 152 10.34 -4.85 -3.82
CA THR A 152 8.87 -4.89 -3.86
C THR A 152 8.30 -5.18 -2.47
N PRO A 153 7.51 -4.27 -1.87
CA PRO A 153 6.85 -4.51 -0.59
C PRO A 153 5.76 -5.57 -0.71
N GLN A 154 5.41 -6.19 0.40
CA GLN A 154 4.39 -7.23 0.47
C GLN A 154 3.15 -6.73 1.20
N THR A 155 1.99 -6.80 0.56
CA THR A 155 0.71 -6.58 1.23
C THR A 155 0.47 -7.64 2.28
N VAL A 156 0.17 -7.20 3.50
CA VAL A 156 -0.27 -8.06 4.60
C VAL A 156 -1.79 -8.10 4.68
N ALA A 157 -2.42 -6.94 4.49
CA ALA A 157 -3.86 -6.81 4.50
C ALA A 157 -4.29 -5.62 3.64
N ASN A 158 -5.35 -5.79 2.86
CA ASN A 158 -5.97 -4.70 2.13
C ASN A 158 -7.49 -4.82 2.22
N THR A 159 -8.04 -4.45 3.36
CA THR A 159 -9.45 -4.65 3.71
C THR A 159 -10.07 -3.35 4.19
N GLY A 160 -11.40 -3.32 4.32
CA GLY A 160 -12.10 -2.20 4.95
C GLY A 160 -11.78 -1.99 6.44
N ILE A 161 -11.00 -2.89 7.08
CA ILE A 161 -10.53 -2.77 8.46
C ILE A 161 -9.13 -2.17 8.51
N VAL A 162 -8.21 -2.71 7.70
CA VAL A 162 -6.81 -2.31 7.69
C VAL A 162 -6.21 -2.43 6.29
N SER A 163 -5.37 -1.45 5.94
CA SER A 163 -4.44 -1.48 4.81
C SER A 163 -3.02 -1.54 5.37
N ALA A 164 -2.30 -2.63 5.15
CA ALA A 164 -0.98 -2.85 5.72
C ALA A 164 -0.05 -3.56 4.73
N ALA A 165 1.22 -3.16 4.72
CA ALA A 165 2.27 -3.77 3.92
C ALA A 165 3.60 -3.78 4.69
N VAL A 166 4.49 -4.70 4.32
CA VAL A 166 5.83 -4.81 4.89
C VAL A 166 6.90 -4.63 3.82
N ASP A 167 7.98 -3.97 4.22
CA ASP A 167 9.29 -4.14 3.61
C ASP A 167 10.10 -5.12 4.46
N SER A 168 10.29 -6.33 3.94
CA SER A 168 11.00 -7.39 4.68
C SER A 168 12.51 -7.12 4.76
N THR A 169 13.06 -6.39 3.79
CA THR A 169 14.49 -6.06 3.73
C THR A 169 14.83 -5.06 4.83
N HIS A 170 13.99 -4.03 5.00
CA HIS A 170 14.19 -2.99 6.01
C HIS A 170 13.50 -3.28 7.34
N ARG A 171 12.74 -4.39 7.42
CA ARG A 171 11.97 -4.83 8.60
C ARG A 171 10.99 -3.76 9.08
N THR A 172 10.37 -3.09 8.10
CA THR A 172 9.41 -2.01 8.30
C THR A 172 8.02 -2.51 7.97
N LEU A 173 7.07 -2.35 8.89
CA LEU A 173 5.65 -2.50 8.65
C LEU A 173 5.01 -1.12 8.65
N ALA A 174 4.12 -0.86 7.70
CA ALA A 174 3.22 0.28 7.78
C ALA A 174 1.77 -0.19 7.67
N ALA A 175 0.88 0.47 8.41
CA ALA A 175 -0.53 0.16 8.39
C ALA A 175 -1.41 1.40 8.61
N ALA A 176 -2.58 1.41 7.97
CA ALA A 176 -3.67 2.34 8.20
C ALA A 176 -4.90 1.55 8.64
N PHE A 177 -5.43 1.87 9.83
CA PHE A 177 -6.61 1.26 10.41
C PHE A 177 -7.81 2.19 10.21
N TRP A 178 -8.86 1.66 9.57
CA TRP A 178 -9.94 2.46 9.02
C TRP A 178 -11.17 2.56 9.93
N GLN A 179 -11.31 1.63 10.88
CA GLN A 179 -12.52 1.45 11.66
C GLN A 179 -12.43 2.16 13.03
N PRO A 180 -13.55 2.68 13.56
CA PRO A 180 -13.58 3.35 14.87
C PRO A 180 -13.05 2.50 16.03
N GLN A 181 -13.26 1.18 15.96
CA GLN A 181 -12.78 0.19 16.93
C GLN A 181 -11.34 -0.28 16.66
N GLY A 182 -10.63 0.36 15.73
CA GLY A 182 -9.33 -0.07 15.26
C GLY A 182 -9.37 -1.38 14.49
N GLY A 183 -8.43 -2.28 14.74
CA GLY A 183 -8.34 -3.53 14.01
C GLY A 183 -7.14 -4.38 14.40
N THR A 184 -7.03 -5.53 13.74
CA THR A 184 -5.91 -6.47 13.93
C THR A 184 -5.27 -6.77 12.59
N VAL A 185 -3.93 -6.77 12.56
CA VAL A 185 -3.15 -7.22 11.42
C VAL A 185 -2.23 -8.36 11.85
N TYR A 186 -2.27 -9.45 11.09
CA TYR A 186 -1.41 -10.62 11.27
C TYR A 186 -0.27 -10.54 10.28
N VAL A 187 0.97 -10.44 10.77
CA VAL A 187 2.18 -10.19 9.97
C VAL A 187 3.10 -11.41 10.04
N PRO A 188 2.82 -12.49 9.29
CA PRO A 188 3.54 -13.76 9.43
C PRO A 188 5.03 -13.64 9.08
N HIS A 189 5.39 -12.78 8.12
CA HIS A 189 6.79 -12.53 7.73
C HIS A 189 7.64 -11.97 8.87
N MET A 190 7.03 -11.19 9.76
CA MET A 190 7.68 -10.65 10.95
C MET A 190 7.37 -11.48 12.20
N GLY A 191 6.51 -12.49 12.12
CA GLY A 191 6.12 -13.29 13.27
C GLY A 191 5.32 -12.49 14.30
N LEU A 192 4.55 -11.48 13.88
CA LEU A 192 3.83 -10.57 14.78
C LEU A 192 2.33 -10.50 14.49
N THR A 193 1.56 -10.20 15.51
CA THR A 193 0.18 -9.72 15.42
C THR A 193 0.12 -8.36 16.08
N ILE A 194 -0.47 -7.38 15.39
CA ILE A 194 -0.66 -6.03 15.94
C ILE A 194 -2.15 -5.77 16.04
N ASN A 195 -2.58 -5.39 17.22
CA ASN A 195 -3.93 -4.95 17.50
C ASN A 195 -3.91 -3.49 17.92
N VAL A 196 -4.83 -2.71 17.38
CA VAL A 196 -5.07 -1.32 17.76
C VAL A 196 -6.55 -1.13 18.04
N ASP A 197 -6.88 -0.24 18.97
CA ASP A 197 -8.25 0.01 19.42
C ASP A 197 -8.91 1.25 18.77
N LYS A 198 -8.16 1.99 17.97
CA LYS A 198 -8.57 3.23 17.30
C LYS A 198 -8.24 3.27 15.81
N PRO A 199 -8.93 4.10 15.01
CA PRO A 199 -8.46 4.42 13.67
C PRO A 199 -7.16 5.23 13.78
N LEU A 200 -6.11 4.75 13.15
CA LEU A 200 -4.79 5.38 13.20
C LEU A 200 -3.95 4.96 12.00
N THR A 201 -2.85 5.67 11.77
CA THR A 201 -1.75 5.21 10.93
C THR A 201 -0.56 4.86 11.80
N LEU A 202 0.10 3.74 11.51
CA LEU A 202 1.34 3.35 12.18
C LEU A 202 2.43 2.98 11.18
N VAL A 203 3.67 3.25 11.57
CA VAL A 203 4.88 2.71 10.98
C VAL A 203 5.70 2.09 12.10
N MET A 204 6.02 0.81 11.97
CA MET A 204 6.81 0.05 12.94
C MET A 204 8.08 -0.44 12.27
N LYS A 205 9.23 -0.13 12.88
CA LYS A 205 10.54 -0.60 12.42
C LYS A 205 11.18 -1.46 13.49
N LEU A 206 11.44 -2.72 13.17
CA LEU A 206 12.11 -3.63 14.10
C LEU A 206 13.62 -3.37 14.08
N THR A 207 14.21 -3.16 15.26
CA THR A 207 15.65 -2.90 15.40
C THR A 207 16.42 -4.18 15.72
N GLU A 208 15.82 -5.10 16.47
CA GLU A 208 16.47 -6.32 16.96
C GLU A 208 15.89 -7.57 16.29
N THR A 209 16.66 -8.67 16.24
CA THR A 209 16.23 -9.93 15.59
C THR A 209 15.14 -10.70 16.35
N ASP A 210 14.80 -10.27 17.56
CA ASP A 210 13.78 -10.89 18.41
C ASP A 210 12.34 -10.65 17.92
N ASN A 211 12.16 -9.75 16.94
CA ASN A 211 10.88 -9.26 16.41
C ASN A 211 9.97 -8.62 17.46
N LEU A 212 10.46 -8.29 18.66
CA LEU A 212 9.68 -7.68 19.74
C LEU A 212 10.31 -6.41 20.28
N SER A 213 11.41 -5.95 19.68
CA SER A 213 12.02 -4.67 19.97
C SER A 213 12.14 -3.81 18.72
N GLY A 214 11.83 -2.52 18.86
CA GLY A 214 11.82 -1.60 17.74
C GLY A 214 11.31 -0.21 18.07
N GLU A 215 10.99 0.53 17.00
CA GLU A 215 10.39 1.85 17.05
C GLU A 215 9.00 1.80 16.42
N LEU A 216 8.04 2.47 17.07
CA LEU A 216 6.68 2.61 16.61
C LEU A 216 6.34 4.09 16.47
N SER A 217 6.02 4.52 15.26
CA SER A 217 5.52 5.86 14.94
C SER A 217 4.03 5.78 14.65
N VAL A 218 3.22 6.60 15.32
CA VAL A 218 1.75 6.57 15.29
C VAL A 218 1.21 7.96 15.08
N ALA A 219 0.17 8.10 14.26
CA ALA A 219 -0.59 9.33 14.14
C ALA A 219 -2.09 9.02 14.10
N ASP A 220 -2.92 9.95 14.57
CA ASP A 220 -4.38 9.90 14.41
C ASP A 220 -4.85 10.88 13.32
N PRO A 221 -5.14 10.39 12.11
CA PRO A 221 -5.62 11.24 11.02
C PRO A 221 -7.04 11.78 11.22
N THR A 222 -7.80 11.33 12.23
CA THR A 222 -9.13 11.88 12.51
C THR A 222 -9.07 13.15 13.35
N HIS A 223 -7.97 13.35 14.09
CA HIS A 223 -7.75 14.47 15.00
C HIS A 223 -8.70 14.47 16.21
N GLU A 224 -9.32 13.33 16.51
CA GLU A 224 -10.39 13.22 17.52
C GLU A 224 -9.96 12.43 18.76
N ASN A 225 -8.94 11.57 18.64
CA ASN A 225 -8.51 10.71 19.74
C ASN A 225 -7.40 11.37 20.56
N THR A 226 -7.46 11.22 21.88
CA THR A 226 -6.42 11.71 22.80
C THR A 226 -5.41 10.63 23.16
N ALA A 227 -5.75 9.35 22.97
CA ALA A 227 -4.86 8.23 23.21
C ALA A 227 -5.28 7.00 22.38
N ALA A 228 -4.34 6.09 22.17
CA ALA A 228 -4.57 4.77 21.55
C ALA A 228 -3.81 3.67 22.29
N ILE A 229 -4.39 2.46 22.32
CA ILE A 229 -3.78 1.26 22.86
C ILE A 229 -3.33 0.38 21.70
N ILE A 230 -2.05 0.02 21.70
CA ILE A 230 -1.43 -0.80 20.67
C ILE A 230 -0.83 -2.03 21.32
N ARG A 231 -1.23 -3.21 20.88
CA ARG A 231 -0.73 -4.49 21.37
C ARG A 231 0.05 -5.19 20.28
N ILE A 232 1.30 -5.52 20.57
CA ILE A 232 2.22 -6.22 19.68
C ILE A 232 2.49 -7.58 20.30
N ALA A 233 2.00 -8.64 19.66
CA ALA A 233 2.16 -10.00 20.13
C ALA A 233 2.98 -10.84 19.14
N SER A 234 3.91 -11.63 19.66
CA SER A 234 4.59 -12.66 18.86
C SER A 234 3.61 -13.76 18.46
N ILE A 235 3.77 -14.25 17.23
CA ILE A 235 3.02 -15.42 16.76
C ILE A 235 3.70 -16.67 17.32
N ALA A 236 2.96 -17.50 18.04
CA ALA A 236 3.46 -18.78 18.53
C ALA A 236 3.93 -19.65 17.34
N LYS A 237 5.24 -19.93 17.28
CA LYS A 237 5.82 -20.81 16.26
C LYS A 237 5.33 -22.24 16.47
N ARG A 238 4.42 -22.70 15.61
CA ARG A 238 4.04 -24.12 15.54
C ARG A 238 4.99 -24.86 14.60
N HIS A 239 6.05 -25.44 15.14
CA HIS A 239 6.84 -26.41 14.37
C HIS A 239 6.21 -27.79 14.45
N ARG A 240 5.99 -28.41 13.27
CA ARG A 240 5.87 -29.86 13.16
C ARG A 240 7.28 -30.41 12.93
N ARG A 241 7.87 -31.07 13.94
CA ARG A 241 9.02 -31.94 13.74
C ARG A 241 8.51 -33.37 13.77
N ASN A 242 8.92 -34.17 12.79
CA ASN A 242 8.85 -35.61 12.91
C ASN A 242 10.07 -36.04 13.71
N GLU A 243 9.86 -36.49 14.95
CA GLU A 243 10.90 -37.25 15.66
C GLU A 243 10.73 -38.71 15.24
N CYS A 244 11.71 -39.20 14.47
CA CYS A 244 11.74 -40.59 14.03
C CYS A 244 12.75 -41.34 14.90
N ILE A 245 12.32 -42.44 15.50
CA ILE A 245 13.18 -43.41 16.17
C ILE A 245 13.02 -44.72 15.40
N GLY A 246 14.04 -45.08 14.60
CA GLY A 246 13.93 -46.18 13.63
C GLY A 246 12.90 -45.89 12.53
N ASP A 247 12.12 -46.90 12.14
CA ASP A 247 11.06 -46.80 11.12
C ASP A 247 9.73 -46.25 11.66
N HIS A 248 9.72 -45.69 12.87
CA HIS A 248 8.54 -45.09 13.47
C HIS A 248 8.74 -43.59 13.70
N CYS A 249 7.96 -42.79 12.98
CA CYS A 249 7.90 -41.35 13.16
C CYS A 249 6.67 -41.00 14.01
N LEU A 250 6.90 -40.41 15.18
CA LEU A 250 5.84 -39.85 16.02
C LEU A 250 5.70 -38.35 15.71
N HIS A 251 4.46 -37.92 15.50
CA HIS A 251 4.13 -36.50 15.36
C HIS A 251 4.09 -35.83 16.73
N VAL A 252 5.26 -35.40 17.21
CA VAL A 252 5.35 -34.66 18.48
C VAL A 252 5.01 -33.19 18.24
N ARG A 253 3.89 -32.73 18.81
CA ARG A 253 3.55 -31.30 18.88
C ARG A 253 4.25 -30.69 20.08
N ARG A 254 5.37 -29.99 19.86
CA ARG A 254 5.94 -29.11 20.90
C ARG A 254 5.33 -27.72 20.78
N ASN A 255 4.54 -27.33 21.78
CA ASN A 255 4.18 -25.93 22.00
C ASN A 255 5.36 -25.23 22.70
N TYR A 256 6.10 -24.40 21.97
CA TYR A 256 7.14 -23.56 22.56
C TYR A 256 6.52 -22.23 23.00
N GLY A 257 6.36 -22.06 24.31
CA GLY A 257 6.09 -20.78 24.99
C GLY A 257 4.70 -20.17 24.75
N ALA A 258 4.20 -19.44 25.74
CA ALA A 258 3.09 -18.50 25.51
C ALA A 258 3.59 -17.37 24.59
N PRO A 259 2.74 -16.82 23.71
CA PRO A 259 3.11 -15.64 22.94
C PRO A 259 3.50 -14.52 23.89
N LYS A 260 4.70 -13.95 23.68
CA LYS A 260 5.11 -12.71 24.31
C LYS A 260 4.31 -11.55 23.72
N GLU A 261 3.92 -10.60 24.55
CA GLU A 261 3.09 -9.45 24.20
C GLU A 261 3.64 -8.18 24.85
N VAL A 262 3.68 -7.10 24.06
CA VAL A 262 3.96 -5.74 24.50
C VAL A 262 2.72 -4.89 24.29
N THR A 263 2.26 -4.19 25.32
CA THR A 263 1.16 -3.22 25.21
C THR A 263 1.72 -1.81 25.39
N LEU A 264 1.41 -0.93 24.44
CA LEU A 264 1.77 0.47 24.44
C LEU A 264 0.50 1.31 24.55
N THR A 265 0.53 2.27 25.47
CA THR A 265 -0.45 3.36 25.51
C THR A 265 0.23 4.59 24.93
N VAL A 266 -0.27 5.07 23.79
CA VAL A 266 0.28 6.22 23.08
C VAL A 266 -0.65 7.41 23.32
N GLU A 267 -0.15 8.44 23.99
CA GLU A 267 -0.82 9.73 24.10
C GLU A 267 -0.74 10.44 22.74
N LEU A 268 -1.88 10.85 22.21
CA LEU A 268 -2.00 11.46 20.88
C LEU A 268 -2.07 12.99 20.99
N PRO A 269 -1.42 13.74 20.09
CA PRO A 269 -1.48 15.19 20.08
C PRO A 269 -2.90 15.72 19.88
N THR A 270 -3.22 16.83 20.54
CA THR A 270 -4.54 17.50 20.45
C THR A 270 -4.38 18.96 20.08
N GLY A 271 -5.48 19.66 19.80
CA GLY A 271 -5.47 21.08 19.47
C GLY A 271 -4.76 21.36 18.14
N GLY A 272 -3.88 22.37 18.13
CA GLY A 272 -3.14 22.77 16.92
C GLY A 272 -2.19 21.69 16.38
N ASP A 273 -1.79 20.74 17.22
CA ASP A 273 -0.88 19.65 16.86
C ASP A 273 -1.61 18.36 16.50
N ALA A 274 -2.95 18.33 16.55
CA ALA A 274 -3.74 17.14 16.25
C ALA A 274 -3.43 16.59 14.85
N GLY A 275 -3.22 15.28 14.77
CA GLY A 275 -2.75 14.59 13.56
C GLY A 275 -1.22 14.45 13.46
N SER A 276 -0.46 15.05 14.37
CA SER A 276 1.00 14.87 14.41
C SER A 276 1.40 13.46 14.84
N THR A 277 2.59 13.04 14.42
CA THR A 277 3.15 11.72 14.73
C THR A 277 3.80 11.70 16.11
N VAL A 278 3.58 10.62 16.85
CA VAL A 278 4.28 10.28 18.09
C VAL A 278 5.10 9.03 17.86
N THR A 279 6.37 9.06 18.30
CA THR A 279 7.31 7.96 18.13
C THR A 279 7.74 7.43 19.48
N GLN A 280 7.63 6.11 19.67
CA GLN A 280 8.00 5.42 20.90
C GLN A 280 8.78 4.15 20.61
N SER A 281 9.87 3.92 21.35
CA SER A 281 10.57 2.64 21.35
C SER A 281 9.87 1.61 22.23
N PHE A 282 9.93 0.35 21.82
CA PHE A 282 9.37 -0.78 22.58
C PHE A 282 10.33 -1.97 22.61
N SER A 283 10.19 -2.82 23.63
CA SER A 283 10.96 -4.05 23.82
C SER A 283 10.17 -5.05 24.69
N GLY A 284 10.28 -6.36 24.45
CA GLY A 284 9.49 -7.41 25.12
C GLY A 284 10.13 -8.80 25.25
#